data_AF-G5JS99-F1
#
_entry.id   AF-G5JS99-F1
#
_cell.length_a   1.000
_cell.length_b   1.000
_cell.length_c   1.000
_cell.angle_alpha   90.00
_cell.angle_beta   90.00
_cell.angle_gamma   90.00
#
_symmetry.space_group_name_H-M   'P 1'
#
loop_
_entity.id
_entity.type
_entity.pdbx_description
1 polymer ?
#
loop_
_entity_poly.entity_id
_entity_poly.type
_entity_poly.pdbx_seq_one_letter_code
_entity_poly.pdbx_strand_id
1 'polypeptide(L)'
;MKKEFTDLQIQELEKAIKDKKNNAHYRKLHALLLRSQGMSLTAIGKEVGLVHQSVRNLITRYQKGGLTALFKENRGGRRRAYMTIEEEERFLNQQLERALKGEHVTVQSLLKPIKLKLESQPLVRDSMLY
;
A
#
# COMPACT_ATOMS: atom_id res chain seq x y z
N MET A 1 -18.03 -14.73 -22.52
CA MET A 1 -17.80 -13.79 -21.40
C MET A 1 -16.53 -14.20 -20.66
N LYS A 2 -15.50 -13.33 -20.58
CA LYS A 2 -14.37 -13.59 -19.67
C LYS A 2 -14.88 -13.46 -18.24
N LYS A 3 -14.89 -14.57 -17.48
CA LYS A 3 -15.14 -14.51 -16.05
C LYS A 3 -13.98 -13.75 -15.41
N GLU A 4 -14.25 -12.59 -14.82
CA GLU A 4 -13.23 -11.78 -14.13
C GLU A 4 -12.82 -12.37 -12.78
N PHE A 5 -13.60 -13.34 -12.28
CA PHE A 5 -13.39 -14.06 -11.03
C PHE A 5 -13.52 -15.56 -11.24
N THR A 6 -12.70 -16.34 -10.55
CA THR A 6 -12.83 -17.80 -10.50
C THR A 6 -13.89 -18.22 -9.50
N ASP A 7 -14.44 -19.43 -9.64
CA ASP A 7 -15.49 -19.92 -8.74
C ASP A 7 -14.97 -20.04 -7.28
N LEU A 8 -13.67 -20.29 -7.11
CA LEU A 8 -12.99 -20.26 -5.80
C LEU A 8 -12.99 -18.87 -5.16
N GLN A 9 -12.74 -17.82 -5.96
CA GLN A 9 -12.76 -16.42 -5.47
C GLN A 9 -14.16 -15.99 -5.05
N ILE A 10 -15.20 -16.47 -5.74
CA ILE A 10 -16.59 -16.20 -5.37
C ILE A 10 -16.90 -16.84 -4.01
N GLN A 11 -16.54 -18.11 -3.82
CA GLN A 11 -16.71 -18.79 -2.53
C GLN A 11 -15.92 -18.12 -1.39
N GLU A 12 -14.71 -17.64 -1.68
CA GLU A 12 -13.89 -16.90 -0.72
C GLU A 12 -14.59 -15.59 -0.29
N LEU A 13 -15.11 -14.81 -1.26
CA LEU A 13 -15.83 -13.57 -0.99
C LEU A 13 -17.13 -13.80 -0.22
N GLU A 14 -17.88 -14.84 -0.53
CA GLU A 14 -19.11 -15.20 0.18
C GLU A 14 -18.85 -15.57 1.65
N LYS A 15 -17.78 -16.33 1.91
CA LYS A 15 -17.34 -16.63 3.28
C LYS A 15 -16.92 -15.37 4.00
N ALA A 16 -16.11 -14.53 3.34
CA ALA A 16 -15.61 -13.29 3.93
C ALA A 16 -16.72 -12.28 4.29
N ILE A 17 -17.84 -12.26 3.55
CA ILE A 17 -19.01 -11.42 3.85
C ILE A 17 -19.75 -11.92 5.09
N LYS A 18 -19.84 -13.24 5.29
CA LYS A 18 -20.52 -13.86 6.45
C LYS A 18 -19.72 -13.65 7.74
N ASP A 19 -18.42 -13.47 7.64
CA ASP A 19 -17.54 -13.24 8.79
C ASP A 19 -17.74 -11.86 9.42
N LYS A 20 -18.22 -11.82 10.67
CA LYS A 20 -18.40 -10.58 11.44
C LYS A 20 -17.12 -9.74 11.57
N LYS A 21 -15.93 -10.37 11.53
CA LYS A 21 -14.63 -9.68 11.58
C LYS A 21 -14.43 -8.71 10.41
N ASN A 22 -15.04 -8.99 9.26
CA ASN A 22 -14.86 -8.22 8.04
C ASN A 22 -15.96 -7.17 7.82
N ASN A 23 -16.80 -6.90 8.82
CA ASN A 23 -17.91 -5.96 8.70
C ASN A 23 -17.46 -4.55 8.28
N ALA A 24 -16.30 -4.09 8.78
CA ALA A 24 -15.67 -2.83 8.37
C ALA A 24 -15.34 -2.76 6.85
N HIS A 25 -15.26 -3.90 6.18
CA HIS A 25 -14.97 -4.03 4.76
C HIS A 25 -16.16 -4.56 3.94
N TYR A 26 -17.35 -4.64 4.54
CA TYR A 26 -18.57 -5.15 3.90
C TYR A 26 -18.83 -4.50 2.54
N ARG A 27 -18.75 -3.16 2.46
CA ARG A 27 -18.95 -2.41 1.21
C ARG A 27 -17.97 -2.86 0.11
N LYS A 28 -16.71 -3.08 0.45
CA LYS A 28 -15.68 -3.53 -0.50
C LYS A 28 -15.98 -4.94 -1.01
N LEU A 29 -16.33 -5.85 -0.09
CA LEU A 29 -16.65 -7.23 -0.41
C LEU A 29 -17.94 -7.35 -1.24
N HIS A 30 -18.97 -6.59 -0.88
CA HIS A 30 -20.24 -6.54 -1.60
C HIS A 30 -20.05 -6.05 -3.04
N ALA A 31 -19.23 -5.01 -3.26
CA ALA A 31 -18.90 -4.53 -4.61
C ALA A 31 -18.25 -5.60 -5.49
N LEU A 32 -17.35 -6.43 -4.92
CA LEU A 32 -16.71 -7.52 -5.65
C LEU A 32 -17.70 -8.66 -5.97
N LEU A 33 -18.61 -8.97 -5.06
CA LEU A 33 -19.65 -9.98 -5.28
C LEU A 33 -20.64 -9.53 -6.37
N LEU A 34 -21.08 -8.28 -6.36
CA LEU A 34 -21.94 -7.74 -7.42
C LEU A 34 -21.23 -7.76 -8.79
N ARG A 35 -19.89 -7.60 -8.80
CA ARG A 35 -19.10 -7.74 -10.03
C ARG A 35 -19.05 -9.18 -10.53
N SER A 36 -18.91 -10.17 -9.64
CA SER A 36 -18.93 -11.59 -10.05
C SER A 36 -20.29 -12.01 -10.63
N GLN A 37 -21.37 -11.35 -10.22
CA GLN A 37 -22.72 -11.50 -10.77
C GLN A 37 -22.93 -10.79 -12.12
N GLY A 38 -21.93 -10.07 -12.64
CA GLY A 38 -21.97 -9.45 -13.97
C GLY A 38 -22.52 -8.01 -13.99
N MET A 39 -22.72 -7.37 -12.84
CA MET A 39 -23.17 -5.97 -12.81
C MET A 39 -22.11 -5.01 -13.39
N SER A 40 -22.58 -3.90 -13.96
CA SER A 40 -21.69 -2.86 -14.49
C SER A 40 -21.04 -2.07 -13.34
N LEU A 41 -19.83 -1.55 -13.58
CA LEU A 41 -19.09 -0.79 -12.56
C LEU A 41 -19.85 0.44 -12.05
N THR A 42 -20.64 1.07 -12.92
CA THR A 42 -21.47 2.23 -12.60
C THR A 42 -22.68 1.85 -11.76
N ALA A 43 -23.33 0.72 -12.06
CA ALA A 43 -24.43 0.19 -11.25
C ALA A 43 -23.96 -0.21 -9.85
N ILE A 44 -22.84 -0.94 -9.76
CA ILE A 44 -22.22 -1.33 -8.48
C ILE A 44 -21.87 -0.10 -7.65
N GLY A 45 -21.33 0.94 -8.30
CA GLY A 45 -21.01 2.19 -7.63
C GLY A 45 -22.24 2.85 -7.01
N LYS A 46 -23.37 2.90 -7.73
CA LYS A 46 -24.63 3.45 -7.21
C LYS A 46 -25.17 2.63 -6.03
N GLU A 47 -25.14 1.31 -6.11
CA GLU A 47 -25.63 0.40 -5.08
C GLU A 47 -24.83 0.50 -3.78
N VAL A 48 -23.49 0.47 -3.89
CA VAL A 48 -22.59 0.43 -2.73
C VAL A 48 -22.23 1.83 -2.23
N GLY A 49 -22.62 2.88 -2.95
CA GLY A 49 -22.26 4.27 -2.67
C GLY A 49 -20.77 4.57 -2.94
N LEU A 50 -20.19 3.97 -3.98
CA LEU A 50 -18.80 4.16 -4.41
C LEU A 50 -18.76 4.76 -5.82
N VAL A 51 -17.69 5.47 -6.15
CA VAL A 51 -17.45 5.90 -7.54
C VAL A 51 -16.95 4.71 -8.37
N HIS A 52 -17.30 4.66 -9.67
CA HIS A 52 -16.92 3.57 -10.58
C HIS A 52 -15.40 3.26 -10.56
N GLN A 53 -14.55 4.31 -10.47
CA GLN A 53 -13.10 4.16 -10.41
C GLN A 53 -12.66 3.44 -9.12
N SER A 54 -13.32 3.70 -8.00
CA SER A 54 -13.07 2.98 -6.74
C SER A 54 -13.39 1.50 -6.87
N VAL A 55 -14.51 1.16 -7.53
CA VAL A 55 -14.88 -0.24 -7.80
C VAL A 55 -13.81 -0.92 -8.67
N ARG A 56 -13.34 -0.25 -9.73
CA ARG A 56 -12.24 -0.75 -10.58
C ARG A 56 -10.97 -1.00 -9.78
N ASN A 57 -10.57 -0.06 -8.93
CA ASN A 57 -9.41 -0.19 -8.06
C ASN A 57 -9.53 -1.35 -7.06
N LEU A 58 -10.73 -1.61 -6.53
CA LEU A 58 -10.99 -2.75 -5.63
C LEU A 58 -10.79 -4.07 -6.37
N ILE A 59 -11.31 -4.20 -7.58
CA ILE A 59 -11.13 -5.39 -8.43
C ILE A 59 -9.64 -5.64 -8.68
N THR A 60 -8.91 -4.62 -9.14
CA THR A 60 -7.48 -4.75 -9.42
C THR A 60 -6.66 -5.08 -8.18
N ARG A 61 -6.99 -4.53 -7.00
CA ARG A 61 -6.32 -4.88 -5.74
C ARG A 61 -6.56 -6.34 -5.36
N TYR A 62 -7.81 -6.79 -5.43
CA TYR A 62 -8.16 -8.16 -5.11
C TYR A 62 -7.50 -9.15 -6.08
N GLN A 63 -7.47 -8.85 -7.37
CA GLN A 63 -6.79 -9.70 -8.36
C GLN A 63 -5.27 -9.80 -8.11
N LYS A 64 -4.64 -8.73 -7.61
CA LYS A 64 -3.19 -8.71 -7.34
C LYS A 64 -2.78 -9.39 -6.03
N GLY A 65 -3.66 -9.44 -5.03
CA GLY A 65 -3.26 -9.92 -3.70
C GLY A 65 -4.38 -10.42 -2.79
N GLY A 66 -5.54 -10.78 -3.36
CA GLY A 66 -6.66 -11.39 -2.66
C GLY A 66 -7.26 -10.52 -1.54
N LEU A 67 -7.84 -11.19 -0.54
CA LEU A 67 -8.46 -10.53 0.61
C LEU A 67 -7.45 -9.73 1.45
N THR A 68 -6.21 -10.20 1.58
CA THR A 68 -5.19 -9.50 2.37
C THR A 68 -4.89 -8.13 1.76
N ALA A 69 -4.74 -8.03 0.44
CA ALA A 69 -4.56 -6.75 -0.25
C ALA A 69 -5.79 -5.85 -0.23
N LEU A 70 -6.99 -6.41 -0.10
CA LEU A 70 -8.25 -5.66 -0.01
C LEU A 70 -8.41 -4.95 1.34
N PHE A 71 -7.98 -5.63 2.41
CA PHE A 71 -8.05 -5.15 3.79
C PHE A 71 -6.84 -4.30 4.18
N LYS A 72 -5.69 -4.53 3.53
CA LYS A 72 -4.49 -3.76 3.78
C LYS A 72 -4.70 -2.28 3.43
N GLU A 73 -4.62 -1.45 4.47
CA GLU A 73 -4.54 0.00 4.30
C GLU A 73 -3.12 0.36 3.86
N ASN A 74 -2.89 0.54 2.56
CA ASN A 74 -1.60 0.98 2.02
C ASN A 74 -1.36 2.49 2.21
N ARG A 75 -2.01 3.14 3.19
CA ARG A 75 -1.73 4.52 3.53
C ARG A 75 -0.36 4.57 4.21
N GLY A 76 0.64 4.92 3.42
CA GLY A 76 2.00 5.20 3.87
C GLY A 76 2.51 6.47 3.21
N GLY A 77 3.39 7.18 3.92
CA GLY A 77 4.15 8.29 3.34
C GLY A 77 5.46 7.80 2.72
N ARG A 78 6.41 8.72 2.53
CA ARG A 78 7.82 8.45 2.18
C ARG A 78 8.59 7.78 3.33
N ARG A 79 8.02 6.74 3.95
CA ARG A 79 8.66 6.00 5.02
C ARG A 79 9.88 5.28 4.45
N ARG A 80 11.07 5.57 5.00
CA ARG A 80 12.36 5.02 4.53
C ARG A 80 12.73 5.42 3.09
N ALA A 81 12.26 6.58 2.61
CA ALA A 81 12.62 7.08 1.28
C ALA A 81 14.11 7.46 1.16
N TYR A 82 14.80 7.68 2.30
CA TYR A 82 16.16 8.19 2.33
C TYR A 82 17.21 7.10 2.57
N MET A 83 16.84 6.04 3.27
CA MET A 83 17.76 5.02 3.75
C MET A 83 16.98 3.74 4.08
N THR A 84 17.55 2.58 3.76
CA THR A 84 17.02 1.30 4.25
C THR A 84 17.28 1.18 5.76
N ILE A 85 16.63 0.24 6.45
CA ILE A 85 16.86 0.02 7.89
C ILE A 85 18.34 -0.29 8.14
N GLU A 86 18.93 -1.17 7.33
CA GLU A 86 20.32 -1.60 7.49
C GLU A 86 21.31 -0.45 7.25
N GLU A 87 21.05 0.38 6.25
CA GLU A 87 21.87 1.57 6.00
C GLU A 87 21.74 2.58 7.16
N GLU A 88 20.55 2.73 7.73
CA GLU A 88 20.28 3.63 8.86
C GLU A 88 21.02 3.17 10.11
N GLU A 89 20.95 1.87 10.42
CA GLU A 89 21.69 1.28 11.54
C GLU A 89 23.19 1.46 11.40
N ARG A 90 23.75 1.18 10.21
CA ARG A 90 25.19 1.39 9.95
C ARG A 90 25.59 2.86 10.11
N PHE A 91 24.78 3.77 9.58
CA PHE A 91 25.03 5.20 9.69
C PHE A 91 25.03 5.65 11.15
N LEU A 92 24.02 5.25 11.93
CA LEU A 92 23.92 5.62 13.35
C LEU A 92 25.05 5.03 14.18
N ASN A 93 25.41 3.76 13.98
CA ASN A 93 26.51 3.11 14.69
C ASN A 93 27.86 3.84 14.50
N GLN A 94 28.16 4.27 13.27
CA GLN A 94 29.38 5.04 12.99
C GLN A 94 29.44 6.37 13.77
N GLN A 95 28.29 7.03 13.95
CA GLN A 95 28.23 8.30 14.68
C GLN A 95 28.26 8.08 16.19
N LEU A 96 27.68 6.98 16.67
CA LEU A 96 27.78 6.57 18.08
C LEU A 96 29.23 6.28 18.47
N GLU A 97 29.99 5.57 17.65
CA GLU A 97 31.42 5.31 17.90
C GLU A 97 32.25 6.61 17.99
N ARG A 98 31.92 7.62 17.18
CA ARG A 98 32.57 8.94 17.23
C ARG A 98 32.22 9.70 18.51
N ALA A 99 30.94 9.69 18.89
CA ALA A 99 30.48 10.30 20.13
C ALA A 99 31.17 9.67 21.36
N LEU A 100 31.34 8.34 21.36
CA LEU A 100 32.03 7.62 22.44
C LEU A 100 33.51 8.00 22.56
N LYS A 101 34.16 8.41 21.46
CA LYS A 101 35.54 8.92 21.45
C LYS A 101 35.65 10.37 21.93
N GLY A 102 34.54 10.99 22.34
CA GLY A 102 34.49 12.38 22.78
C GLY A 102 34.30 13.40 21.66
N GLU A 103 34.01 12.97 20.44
CA GLU A 103 33.71 13.89 19.33
C GLU A 103 32.30 14.47 19.47
N HIS A 104 32.17 15.78 19.26
CA HIS A 104 30.87 16.45 19.29
C HIS A 104 30.07 16.16 18.00
N VAL A 105 29.17 15.19 18.07
CA VAL A 105 28.23 14.90 16.99
C VAL A 105 27.05 15.89 17.05
N THR A 106 26.95 16.78 16.07
CA THR A 106 25.90 17.80 16.01
C THR A 106 24.82 17.41 15.00
N VAL A 107 23.57 17.85 15.20
CA VAL A 107 22.47 17.59 14.26
C VAL A 107 22.80 18.04 12.83
N GLN A 108 23.51 19.16 12.66
CA GLN A 108 23.95 19.64 11.35
C GLN A 108 24.99 18.71 10.68
N SER A 109 25.90 18.13 11.46
CA SER A 109 26.92 17.21 10.92
C SER A 109 26.30 15.88 10.48
N LEU A 110 25.23 15.43 11.14
CA LEU A 110 24.45 14.26 10.76
C LEU A 110 23.61 14.50 9.50
N LEU A 111 23.02 15.68 9.37
CA LEU A 111 22.11 16.01 8.27
C LEU A 111 22.83 16.25 6.94
N LYS A 112 24.05 16.80 6.98
CA LYS A 112 24.87 17.09 5.78
C LYS A 112 25.09 15.89 4.85
N PRO A 113 25.56 14.71 5.31
CA PRO A 113 25.75 13.55 4.45
C PRO A 113 24.43 13.00 3.89
N ILE A 114 23.33 13.08 4.66
CA ILE A 114 22.00 12.66 4.20
C ILE A 114 21.51 13.55 3.05
N LYS A 115 21.66 14.87 3.17
CA LYS A 115 21.32 15.84 2.11
C LYS A 115 22.17 15.67 0.85
N LEU A 116 23.48 15.45 1.02
CA LEU A 116 24.37 15.21 -0.12
C LEU A 116 23.97 13.94 -0.88
N LYS A 117 23.62 12.85 -0.16
CA LYS A 117 23.10 11.62 -0.78
C LYS A 117 21.81 11.90 -1.57
N LEU A 118 20.93 12.76 -1.06
CA LEU A 118 19.69 13.16 -1.75
C LEU A 118 19.92 13.95 -3.04
N GLU A 119 20.91 14.84 -3.05
CA GLU A 119 21.25 15.64 -4.24
C GLU A 119 21.95 14.79 -5.32
N SER A 120 22.68 13.75 -4.90
CA SER A 120 23.41 12.84 -5.80
C SER A 120 22.57 11.69 -6.39
N GLN A 121 21.39 11.41 -5.83
CA GLN A 121 20.48 10.41 -6.40
C GLN A 121 19.66 11.06 -7.54
N PRO A 122 19.61 10.47 -8.75
CA PRO A 122 18.69 10.95 -9.77
C PRO A 122 17.27 10.87 -9.20
N LEU A 123 16.46 11.89 -9.46
CA LEU A 123 15.03 11.85 -9.18
C LEU A 123 14.44 10.68 -9.98
N VAL A 124 14.41 9.49 -9.41
CA VAL A 124 13.61 8.38 -9.92
C VAL A 124 12.17 8.80 -9.66
N ARG A 125 11.63 9.59 -10.59
CA ARG A 125 10.20 9.69 -10.84
C ARG A 125 9.79 8.32 -11.35
N ASP A 126 9.72 7.34 -10.45
CA ASP A 126 9.07 6.07 -10.72
C ASP A 126 7.60 6.38 -10.97
N SER A 127 7.32 6.56 -12.26
CA SER A 127 6.10 6.22 -12.96
C SER A 127 4.85 6.06 -12.07
N MET A 128 4.29 7.21 -11.67
CA MET A 128 2.83 7.30 -11.60
C MET A 128 2.30 7.19 -13.03
N LEU A 129 2.15 5.94 -13.51
CA LEU A 129 1.27 5.63 -14.61
C LEU A 129 -0.17 5.82 -14.10
N TYR A 130 -0.86 6.75 -14.77
CA TYR A 130 -2.28 7.08 -14.62
C TYR A 130 -3.20 5.88 -14.87
#